data_AF-A0A0F9BC97-F1
#
_entry.id   AF-A0A0F9BC97-F1
#
_cell.length_a   1.000
_cell.length_b   1.000
_cell.length_c   1.000
_cell.angle_alpha   90.00
_cell.angle_beta   90.00
_cell.angle_gamma   90.00
#
_symmetry.space_group_name_H-M   'P 1'
#
loop_
_entity.id
_entity.type
_entity.pdbx_description
1 polymer ?
#
loop_
_entity_poly.entity_id
_entity_poly.type
_entity_poly.pdbx_seq_one_letter_code
_entity_poly.pdbx_strand_id
1 'polypeptide(L)'
;VETYTITDLGTFGGPSSYAWGINNSGQVAGYAYNTSVQNRAYLWDSGSGMNNLGTLGGATSYGRAINDSGHVAGVSYNAAGISRVSVGFRLRHG
;
A
#
# COMPACT_ATOMS: atom_id res chain seq x y z
N VAL A 1 5.51 -30.55 12.05
CA VAL A 1 5.69 -29.18 12.54
C VAL A 1 5.61 -28.29 11.33
N GLU A 2 4.67 -27.35 11.29
CA GLU A 2 4.62 -26.35 10.20
C GLU A 2 5.74 -25.32 10.42
N THR A 3 6.45 -24.99 9.36
CA THR A 3 7.48 -23.95 9.36
C THR A 3 6.96 -22.75 8.60
N TYR A 4 6.96 -21.58 9.25
CA TYR A 4 6.57 -20.32 8.64
C TYR A 4 7.81 -19.52 8.27
N THR A 5 7.82 -18.95 7.06
CA THR A 5 8.87 -18.03 6.62
C THR A 5 8.40 -16.61 6.85
N ILE A 6 9.22 -15.80 7.52
CA ILE A 6 9.00 -14.36 7.64
C ILE A 6 9.61 -13.71 6.41
N THR A 7 8.80 -12.96 5.66
CA THR A 7 9.25 -12.19 4.49
C THR A 7 9.21 -10.70 4.81
N ASP A 8 10.35 -10.04 4.66
CA ASP A 8 10.42 -8.59 4.66
C ASP A 8 9.90 -8.06 3.32
N LEU A 9 8.86 -7.22 3.36
CA LEU A 9 8.25 -6.62 2.18
C LEU A 9 8.97 -5.31 1.76
N GLY A 10 9.80 -4.76 2.65
CA GLY A 10 10.60 -3.56 2.44
C GLY A 10 9.87 -2.25 2.74
N THR A 11 10.52 -1.17 2.32
CA THR A 11 10.03 0.22 2.43
C THR A 11 10.28 0.96 1.10
N PHE A 12 9.82 2.21 0.96
CA PHE A 12 10.20 3.06 -0.17
C PHE A 12 11.47 3.88 0.14
N GLY A 13 12.40 3.29 0.91
CA GLY A 13 13.62 3.94 1.41
C GLY A 13 13.45 4.70 2.72
N GLY A 14 12.26 4.62 3.34
CA GLY A 14 12.00 5.18 4.66
C GLY A 14 12.22 4.19 5.81
N PRO A 15 12.00 4.63 7.06
CA PRO A 15 12.37 3.85 8.26
C PRO A 15 11.51 2.61 8.53
N SER A 16 10.29 2.53 8.00
CA SER A 16 9.41 1.38 8.26
C SER A 16 8.27 1.23 7.23
N SER A 17 7.54 0.13 7.36
CA SER A 17 6.30 -0.15 6.65
C SER A 17 5.32 -0.90 7.56
N TYR A 18 4.04 -0.86 7.20
CA TYR A 18 2.95 -1.50 7.93
C TYR A 18 2.06 -2.24 6.94
N ALA A 19 1.75 -3.50 7.24
CA ALA A 19 0.80 -4.32 6.54
C ALA A 19 -0.55 -4.27 7.27
N TRP A 20 -1.63 -3.92 6.58
CA TRP A 20 -2.97 -3.74 7.15
C TRP A 20 -4.01 -4.70 6.60
N GLY A 21 -3.78 -5.30 5.44
CA GLY A 21 -4.64 -6.33 4.89
C GLY A 21 -3.87 -7.31 4.03
N ILE A 22 -4.32 -8.56 4.03
CA ILE A 22 -3.84 -9.61 3.13
C ILE A 22 -5.05 -10.32 2.51
N ASN A 23 -4.98 -10.66 1.23
CA ASN A 23 -6.05 -11.40 0.54
C ASN A 23 -5.67 -12.88 0.31
N ASN A 24 -6.60 -13.67 -0.21
CA ASN A 24 -6.40 -15.11 -0.44
C ASN A 24 -5.30 -15.44 -1.46
N SER A 25 -4.86 -14.49 -2.27
CA SER A 25 -3.72 -14.63 -3.19
C SER A 25 -2.38 -14.28 -2.55
N GLY A 26 -2.36 -13.95 -1.26
CA GLY A 26 -1.15 -13.55 -0.54
C GLY A 26 -0.71 -12.11 -0.83
N GLN A 27 -1.55 -11.30 -1.48
CA GLN A 27 -1.24 -9.90 -1.73
C GLN A 27 -1.48 -9.07 -0.48
N VAL A 28 -0.58 -8.14 -0.20
CA VAL A 28 -0.60 -7.35 1.04
C VAL A 28 -0.84 -5.88 0.72
N ALA A 29 -1.80 -5.26 1.39
CA ALA A 29 -2.04 -3.83 1.35
C ALA A 29 -1.61 -3.17 2.65
N GLY A 30 -1.11 -1.95 2.53
CA GLY A 30 -0.63 -1.20 3.68
C GLY A 30 -0.10 0.17 3.29
N TYR A 31 0.87 0.64 4.06
CA TYR A 31 1.67 1.80 3.70
C TYR A 31 3.12 1.63 4.12
N ALA A 32 4.01 2.30 3.39
CA ALA A 32 5.43 2.35 3.71
C ALA A 32 5.94 3.78 3.67
N TYR A 33 6.95 4.07 4.47
CA TYR A 33 7.62 5.35 4.42
C TYR A 33 8.54 5.43 3.19
N ASN A 34 8.52 6.58 2.51
CA ASN A 34 9.56 6.94 1.56
C ASN A 34 10.74 7.65 2.25
N THR A 35 11.76 8.01 1.48
CA THR A 35 12.95 8.74 1.97
C THR A 35 12.64 10.10 2.62
N SER A 36 11.50 10.71 2.28
CA SER A 36 11.01 11.95 2.90
C SER A 36 10.11 11.71 4.12
N VAL A 37 10.06 10.47 4.63
CA VAL A 37 9.22 10.05 5.78
C VAL A 37 7.74 10.33 5.54
N GLN A 38 7.30 10.23 4.30
CA GLN A 38 5.90 10.33 3.92
C GLN A 38 5.30 8.95 3.72
N ASN A 39 4.07 8.74 4.19
CA ASN A 39 3.36 7.48 4.03
C ASN A 39 2.87 7.32 2.59
N ARG A 40 3.22 6.20 1.97
CA ARG A 40 2.75 5.83 0.63
C ARG A 40 2.01 4.52 0.73
N ALA A 41 0.72 4.53 0.37
CA ALA A 41 -0.07 3.33 0.20
C ALA A 41 0.63 2.38 -0.77
N TYR A 42 0.62 1.09 -0.47
CA TYR A 42 1.17 0.09 -1.37
C TYR A 42 0.25 -1.12 -1.57
N LEU A 43 0.49 -1.82 -2.67
CA LEU A 43 0.10 -3.20 -2.90
C LEU A 43 1.38 -4.02 -3.11
N TRP A 44 1.63 -5.00 -2.25
CA TRP A 44 2.71 -5.96 -2.41
C TRP A 44 2.16 -7.24 -3.01
N ASP A 45 2.90 -7.80 -3.95
CA ASP A 45 2.64 -9.08 -4.59
C ASP A 45 3.98 -9.80 -4.82
N SER A 46 4.01 -11.12 -4.64
CA SER A 46 5.25 -11.89 -4.73
C SER A 46 5.94 -11.81 -6.10
N GLY A 47 5.20 -11.51 -7.17
CA GLY A 47 5.75 -11.37 -8.52
C GLY A 47 6.29 -9.97 -8.84
N SER A 48 5.76 -8.92 -8.21
CA SER A 48 6.11 -7.52 -8.52
C SER A 48 6.75 -6.74 -7.37
N GLY A 49 6.81 -7.33 -6.17
CA GLY A 49 7.27 -6.64 -4.98
C GLY A 49 6.31 -5.55 -4.55
N MET A 50 6.85 -4.50 -3.92
CA MET A 50 6.05 -3.42 -3.34
C MET A 50 5.71 -2.34 -4.37
N ASN A 51 4.43 -2.23 -4.73
CA ASN A 51 3.92 -1.25 -5.71
C ASN A 51 3.32 -0.04 -4.99
N ASN A 52 3.81 1.16 -5.27
CA ASN A 52 3.24 2.40 -4.74
C ASN A 52 1.92 2.73 -5.43
N LEU A 53 0.85 2.93 -4.66
CA LEU A 53 -0.50 3.27 -5.16
C LEU A 53 -0.73 4.78 -5.32
N GLY A 54 0.26 5.60 -4.97
CA GLY A 54 0.23 7.04 -5.17
C GLY A 54 -0.58 7.81 -4.12
N THR A 55 -0.83 9.07 -4.42
CA THR A 55 -1.62 10.03 -3.60
C THR A 55 -2.49 10.87 -4.55
N LEU A 56 -3.41 11.68 -4.01
CA LEU A 56 -4.18 12.65 -4.81
C LEU A 56 -3.46 14.00 -4.95
N GLY A 57 -2.12 13.98 -4.95
CA GLY A 57 -1.27 15.18 -5.00
C GLY A 57 -0.81 15.71 -3.64
N GLY A 58 -1.15 15.03 -2.55
CA GLY A 58 -0.66 15.33 -1.20
C GLY A 58 0.57 14.50 -0.81
N ALA A 59 1.02 14.69 0.44
CA ALA A 59 2.16 13.95 0.97
C ALA A 59 1.85 12.48 1.26
N THR A 60 0.60 12.16 1.61
CA THR A 60 0.27 10.96 2.38
C THR A 60 -0.83 10.12 1.70
N SER A 61 -0.68 8.80 1.76
CA SER A 61 -1.75 7.84 1.47
C SER A 61 -1.62 6.58 2.31
N TYR A 62 -2.73 5.86 2.45
CA TYR A 62 -2.81 4.60 3.19
C TYR A 62 -3.72 3.59 2.51
N GLY A 63 -3.24 2.35 2.29
CA GLY A 63 -4.06 1.21 1.90
C GLY A 63 -4.57 0.46 3.15
N ARG A 64 -5.85 0.62 3.49
CA ARG A 64 -6.45 0.12 4.74
C ARG A 64 -7.08 -1.26 4.63
N ALA A 65 -7.51 -1.63 3.43
CA ALA A 65 -8.16 -2.90 3.20
C ALA A 65 -7.86 -3.37 1.78
N ILE A 66 -7.90 -4.68 1.57
CA ILE A 66 -7.76 -5.31 0.26
C ILE A 66 -8.86 -6.36 0.10
N ASN A 67 -9.36 -6.55 -1.11
CA ASN A 67 -10.25 -7.66 -1.45
C ASN A 67 -9.52 -8.73 -2.29
N ASP A 68 -10.16 -9.88 -2.51
CA ASP A 68 -9.58 -10.99 -3.28
C ASP A 68 -9.35 -10.69 -4.76
N SER A 69 -9.92 -9.61 -5.30
CA SER A 69 -9.60 -9.13 -6.64
C SER A 69 -8.33 -8.25 -6.71
N GLY A 70 -7.68 -8.02 -5.55
CA GLY A 70 -6.49 -7.17 -5.43
C GLY A 70 -6.80 -5.67 -5.41
N HIS A 71 -8.05 -5.28 -5.12
CA HIS A 71 -8.41 -3.87 -4.98
C HIS A 71 -8.13 -3.37 -3.56
N VAL A 72 -7.49 -2.20 -3.45
CA VAL A 72 -7.09 -1.63 -2.17
C VAL A 72 -7.96 -0.43 -1.83
N ALA A 73 -8.74 -0.51 -0.76
CA ALA A 73 -9.49 0.61 -0.21
C ALA A 73 -8.64 1.39 0.81
N GLY A 74 -8.76 2.71 0.85
CA GLY A 74 -7.87 3.53 1.64
C GLY A 74 -8.23 5.01 1.75
N VAL A 75 -7.23 5.80 2.14
CA VAL A 75 -7.31 7.26 2.23
C VAL A 75 -6.11 7.85 1.54
N SER A 76 -6.32 8.94 0.81
CA SER A 76 -5.25 9.73 0.21
C SER A 76 -5.53 11.21 0.41
N TYR A 77 -4.44 11.97 0.51
CA TYR A 77 -4.49 13.40 0.70
C TYR A 77 -4.21 14.10 -0.63
N ASN A 78 -4.88 15.23 -0.85
CA ASN A 78 -4.57 16.12 -1.96
C ASN A 78 -3.55 17.20 -1.55
N ALA A 79 -3.14 18.05 -2.51
CA ALA A 79 -2.18 19.12 -2.26
C ALA A 79 -2.62 20.13 -1.18
N ALA A 80 -3.93 20.26 -0.92
CA ALA A 80 -4.47 21.12 0.12
C ALA A 80 -4.48 20.46 1.51
N GLY A 81 -3.96 19.24 1.66
CA GLY A 81 -3.93 18.51 2.93
C GLY A 81 -5.29 17.95 3.37
N ILE A 82 -6.30 18.00 2.51
CA ILE A 82 -7.64 17.47 2.82
C ILE A 82 -7.65 15.97 2.56
N SER A 83 -8.07 15.19 3.57
CA SER A 83 -8.27 13.75 3.42
C SER A 83 -9.49 13.48 2.54
N ARG A 84 -9.34 12.61 1.55
CA ARG A 84 -10.47 12.07 0.80
C ARG A 84 -10.49 10.56 0.97
N VAL A 85 -11.68 10.00 1.24
CA VAL A 85 -11.89 8.56 1.12
C VAL A 85 -11.57 8.20 -0.32
N SER A 86 -10.57 7.36 -0.53
CA SER A 86 -10.16 6.92 -1.85
C SER A 86 -10.28 5.41 -1.91
N VAL A 87 -11.21 4.92 -2.71
CA VAL A 87 -11.13 3.55 -3.20
C VAL A 87 -9.97 3.55 -4.20
N GLY A 88 -8.86 2.91 -3.84
CA GLY A 88 -7.77 2.64 -4.77
C GLY A 88 -8.24 1.61 -5.77
N PHE A 89 -8.92 2.07 -6.81
CA PHE A 89 -9.09 1.27 -8.01
C PHE A 89 -7.68 0.87 -8.46
N ARG A 90 -7.50 -0.42 -8.75
CA ARG A 90 -6.40 -0.89 -9.59
C ARG A 90 -6.48 -0.05 -10.85
N LEU A 91 -5.64 0.98 -10.98
CA LEU A 91 -5.40 1.63 -12.25
C LEU A 91 -4.76 0.55 -13.10
N ARG A 92 -5.58 -0.25 -13.77
CA ARG A 92 -5.16 -0.85 -15.03
C ARG A 92 -4.88 0.36 -15.90
N HIS A 93 -3.60 0.70 -16.01
CA HIS A 93 -3.13 1.46 -17.15
C HIS A 93 -3.74 0.79 -18.39
N GLY A 94 -4.61 1.51 -19.09
CA GLY A 94 -4.72 1.33 -20.53
C GLY A 94 -3.43 1.82 -21.18
#